data_AF-A0A2I0T902-F1
#
_entry.id   AF-A0A2I0T902-F1
#
_cell.length_a   1.000
_cell.length_b   1.000
_cell.length_c   1.000
_cell.angle_alpha   90.00
_cell.angle_beta   90.00
_cell.angle_gamma   90.00
#
_symmetry.space_group_name_H-M   'P 1'
#
loop_
_entity.id
_entity.type
_entity.pdbx_description
1 polymer ?
#
loop_
_entity_poly.entity_id
_entity_poly.type
_entity_poly.pdbx_seq_one_letter_code
_entity_poly.pdbx_strand_id
1 'polypeptide(L)'
;MYAEKWNARITDLRKQVEELFEKKYAQAIKAKGPVSIPYPLFQSHVEDLYVEGLPEGIPFRRPSTYGIPRLERILLAKERIRFVIKKPELLTLTSPEVIQPRSNTPVKEDWNIRITKLRKQVEEIFNTKFAQALGLSEAVKVPYPVFESNPEYLYVEGLPEGIPFRSPTWFGIPRLERIVRGSSKIKFVVKK
;
A
#
# COMPACT_ATOMS: atom_id res chain seq x y z
N MET A 1 -18.69 1.67 -29.40
CA MET A 1 -19.74 0.71 -28.99
C MET A 1 -19.27 -0.73 -28.67
N TYR A 2 -18.51 -1.46 -29.50
CA TYR A 2 -18.07 -2.83 -29.14
C TYR A 2 -16.88 -2.87 -28.16
N ALA A 3 -15.92 -1.94 -28.29
CA ALA A 3 -14.76 -1.86 -27.40
C ALA A 3 -15.13 -1.52 -25.94
N GLU A 4 -16.15 -0.69 -25.74
CA GLU A 4 -16.62 -0.28 -24.40
C GLU A 4 -17.25 -1.45 -23.64
N LYS A 5 -18.07 -2.27 -24.32
CA LYS A 5 -18.66 -3.49 -23.72
C LYS A 5 -17.60 -4.52 -23.37
N TRP A 6 -16.58 -4.67 -24.22
CA TRP A 6 -15.46 -5.58 -23.97
C TRP A 6 -14.59 -5.13 -22.78
N ASN A 7 -14.25 -3.84 -22.71
CA ASN A 7 -13.48 -3.26 -21.61
C ASN A 7 -14.25 -3.27 -20.28
N ALA A 8 -15.57 -3.05 -20.31
CA ALA A 8 -16.42 -3.18 -19.13
C ALA A 8 -16.44 -4.64 -18.62
N ARG A 9 -16.59 -5.61 -19.52
CA ARG A 9 -16.63 -7.04 -19.17
C ARG A 9 -15.32 -7.55 -18.58
N ILE A 10 -14.16 -7.20 -19.15
CA ILE A 10 -12.86 -7.63 -18.61
C ILE A 10 -12.58 -6.96 -17.26
N THR A 11 -12.97 -5.70 -17.08
CA THR A 11 -12.79 -4.98 -15.81
C THR A 11 -13.64 -5.59 -14.71
N ASP A 12 -14.90 -5.90 -15.02
CA ASP A 12 -15.82 -6.57 -14.09
C ASP A 12 -15.30 -7.95 -13.69
N LEU A 13 -14.89 -8.78 -14.66
CA LEU A 13 -14.31 -10.11 -14.39
C LEU A 13 -13.03 -10.02 -13.53
N ARG A 14 -12.16 -9.05 -13.80
CA ARG A 14 -10.95 -8.81 -12.99
C ARG A 14 -11.31 -8.50 -11.56
N LYS A 15 -12.29 -7.62 -11.35
CA LYS A 15 -12.78 -7.23 -10.02
C LYS A 15 -13.41 -8.41 -9.29
N GLN A 16 -14.26 -9.18 -9.96
CA GLN A 16 -14.87 -10.38 -9.36
C GLN A 16 -13.82 -11.42 -8.92
N VAL A 17 -12.80 -11.66 -9.74
CA VAL A 17 -11.70 -12.59 -9.39
C VAL A 17 -10.84 -12.04 -8.25
N GLU A 18 -10.57 -10.73 -8.25
CA GLU A 18 -9.86 -10.07 -7.16
C GLU A 18 -10.59 -10.25 -5.83
N GLU A 19 -11.87 -9.89 -5.77
CA GLU A 19 -12.70 -10.03 -4.58
C GLU A 19 -12.82 -11.49 -4.11
N LEU A 20 -12.93 -12.43 -5.06
CA LEU A 20 -12.95 -13.86 -4.77
C LEU A 20 -11.66 -14.30 -4.08
N PHE A 21 -10.51 -13.93 -4.64
CA PHE A 21 -9.22 -14.29 -4.08
C PHE A 21 -9.04 -13.69 -2.69
N GLU A 22 -9.31 -12.38 -2.52
CA GLU A 22 -9.21 -11.71 -1.22
C GLU A 22 -10.10 -12.40 -0.18
N LYS A 23 -11.35 -12.73 -0.53
CA LYS A 23 -12.28 -13.42 0.36
C LYS A 23 -11.78 -14.80 0.79
N LYS A 24 -11.22 -15.58 -0.13
CA LYS A 24 -10.69 -16.92 0.15
C LYS A 24 -9.39 -16.86 0.96
N TYR A 25 -8.53 -15.90 0.67
CA TYR A 25 -7.32 -15.64 1.43
C TYR A 25 -7.67 -15.23 2.87
N ALA A 26 -8.65 -14.33 3.06
CA ALA A 26 -9.12 -13.91 4.37
C ALA A 26 -9.58 -15.10 5.21
N GLN A 27 -10.34 -16.01 4.60
CA GLN A 27 -10.79 -17.24 5.27
C GLN A 27 -9.61 -18.12 5.70
N ALA A 28 -8.58 -18.25 4.87
CA ALA A 28 -7.45 -19.11 5.14
C ALA A 28 -6.53 -18.57 6.25
N ILE A 29 -6.34 -17.25 6.30
CA ILE A 29 -5.62 -16.60 7.40
C ILE A 29 -6.54 -16.29 8.60
N LYS A 30 -7.80 -16.73 8.55
CA LYS A 30 -8.87 -16.44 9.53
C LYS A 30 -9.03 -14.93 9.84
N ALA A 31 -8.65 -14.06 8.91
CA ALA A 31 -8.83 -12.63 9.03
C ALA A 31 -10.29 -12.26 8.77
N LYS A 32 -10.85 -11.41 9.62
CA LYS A 32 -12.22 -10.89 9.50
C LYS A 32 -12.33 -9.59 8.68
N GLY A 33 -11.23 -9.08 8.12
CA GLY A 33 -11.14 -7.79 7.42
C GLY A 33 -10.74 -7.89 5.93
N PRO A 34 -10.69 -6.75 5.20
CA PRO A 34 -10.19 -6.71 3.83
C PRO A 34 -8.69 -7.03 3.82
N VAL A 35 -8.32 -8.09 3.11
CA VAL A 35 -6.96 -8.61 3.07
C VAL A 35 -6.36 -8.36 1.70
N SER A 36 -5.24 -7.67 1.64
CA SER A 36 -4.48 -7.58 0.39
C SER A 36 -3.63 -8.84 0.27
N ILE A 37 -3.76 -9.53 -0.86
CA ILE A 37 -2.99 -10.74 -1.08
C ILE A 37 -1.56 -10.36 -1.48
N PRO A 38 -0.54 -10.80 -0.71
CA PRO A 38 0.84 -10.56 -1.06
C PRO A 38 1.27 -11.52 -2.16
N TYR A 39 0.86 -11.26 -3.42
CA TYR A 39 1.24 -12.07 -4.58
C TYR A 39 2.76 -12.37 -4.65
N PRO A 40 3.68 -11.44 -4.36
CA PRO A 40 5.11 -11.74 -4.38
C PRO A 40 5.53 -12.79 -3.34
N LEU A 41 4.89 -12.83 -2.17
CA LEU A 41 5.16 -13.84 -1.14
C LEU A 41 4.66 -15.21 -1.59
N PHE A 42 3.47 -15.28 -2.18
CA PHE A 42 2.94 -16.52 -2.78
C PHE A 42 3.79 -17.01 -3.96
N GLN A 43 4.42 -16.11 -4.71
CA GLN A 43 5.32 -16.48 -5.80
C GLN A 43 6.71 -16.92 -5.31
N SER A 44 7.19 -16.33 -4.21
CA SER A 44 8.51 -16.65 -3.65
C SER A 44 8.48 -17.88 -2.74
N HIS A 45 7.35 -18.13 -2.07
CA HIS A 45 7.17 -19.20 -1.10
C HIS A 45 6.04 -20.15 -1.50
N VAL A 46 6.07 -20.68 -2.73
CA VAL A 46 5.03 -21.60 -3.25
C VAL A 46 4.88 -22.89 -2.45
N GLU A 47 5.89 -23.30 -1.69
CA GLU A 47 5.84 -24.51 -0.84
C GLU A 47 5.06 -24.29 0.46
N ASP A 48 5.10 -23.06 0.98
CA ASP A 48 4.53 -22.65 2.26
C ASP A 48 3.22 -21.85 2.11
N LEU A 49 3.09 -21.08 1.03
CA LEU A 49 1.97 -20.19 0.69
C LEU A 49 1.50 -20.48 -0.74
N TYR A 50 0.41 -21.23 -0.88
CA TYR A 50 -0.12 -21.58 -2.21
C TYR A 50 -1.64 -21.55 -2.25
N VAL A 51 -2.17 -21.64 -3.47
CA VAL A 51 -3.61 -21.63 -3.74
C VAL A 51 -4.00 -22.96 -4.36
N GLU A 52 -4.86 -23.70 -3.67
CA GLU A 52 -5.45 -24.94 -4.15
C GLU A 52 -6.78 -24.68 -4.86
N GLY A 53 -7.16 -25.62 -5.72
CA GLY A 53 -8.45 -25.59 -6.43
C GLY A 53 -8.55 -24.56 -7.55
N LEU A 54 -7.42 -23.92 -7.91
CA LEU A 54 -7.32 -23.20 -9.18
C LEU A 54 -7.49 -24.17 -10.36
N PRO A 55 -8.02 -23.70 -11.50
CA PRO A 55 -8.17 -24.54 -12.68
C PRO A 55 -6.82 -25.07 -13.16
N GLU A 56 -6.81 -26.30 -13.67
CA GLU A 56 -5.61 -26.95 -14.21
C GLU A 56 -4.97 -26.07 -15.30
N GLY A 57 -3.66 -25.81 -15.18
CA GLY A 57 -2.89 -24.95 -16.08
C GLY A 57 -2.99 -23.44 -15.83
N ILE A 58 -3.68 -22.98 -14.77
CA ILE A 58 -3.73 -21.56 -14.39
C ILE A 58 -2.88 -21.30 -13.14
N PRO A 59 -1.71 -20.64 -13.26
CA PRO A 59 -0.88 -20.30 -12.11
C PRO A 59 -1.50 -19.13 -11.34
N PHE A 60 -1.33 -19.10 -10.02
CA PHE A 60 -1.78 -17.99 -9.18
C PHE A 60 -1.00 -16.69 -9.46
N ARG A 61 -1.68 -15.67 -9.98
CA ARG A 61 -1.15 -14.36 -10.36
C ARG A 61 -2.21 -13.28 -10.20
N ARG A 62 -1.82 -12.02 -10.42
CA ARG A 62 -2.74 -10.87 -10.36
C ARG A 62 -3.87 -11.02 -11.40
N PRO A 63 -5.13 -10.70 -11.03
CA PRO A 63 -6.28 -10.75 -11.94
C PRO A 63 -6.06 -9.98 -13.24
N SER A 64 -5.36 -8.85 -13.18
CA SER A 64 -5.03 -8.00 -14.34
C SER A 64 -4.22 -8.74 -15.42
N THR A 65 -3.47 -9.78 -15.04
CA THR A 65 -2.63 -10.57 -15.96
C THR A 65 -3.41 -11.68 -16.67
N TYR A 66 -4.62 -12.00 -16.21
CA TYR A 66 -5.47 -12.98 -16.85
C TYR A 66 -6.30 -12.36 -17.96
N GLY A 67 -6.43 -13.10 -19.07
CA GLY A 67 -7.44 -12.82 -20.08
C GLY A 67 -8.83 -13.28 -19.62
N ILE A 68 -9.86 -12.75 -20.28
CA ILE A 68 -11.28 -13.10 -20.08
C ILE A 68 -11.52 -14.61 -19.87
N PRO A 69 -11.07 -15.54 -20.75
CA PRO A 69 -11.37 -16.97 -20.58
C PRO A 69 -10.72 -17.58 -19.32
N ARG A 70 -9.59 -17.04 -18.87
CA ARG A 70 -8.94 -17.47 -17.63
C ARG A 70 -9.72 -16.95 -16.42
N LEU A 71 -10.15 -15.69 -16.44
CA LEU A 71 -10.96 -15.09 -15.37
C LEU A 71 -12.29 -15.86 -15.19
N GLU A 72 -12.97 -16.20 -16.29
CA GLU A 72 -14.21 -16.98 -16.24
C GLU A 72 -13.98 -18.40 -15.67
N ARG A 73 -12.89 -19.08 -16.06
CA ARG A 73 -12.53 -20.38 -15.47
C ARG A 73 -12.25 -20.30 -13.97
N ILE A 74 -11.57 -19.25 -13.52
CA ILE A 74 -11.30 -19.02 -12.09
C ILE A 74 -12.62 -18.80 -11.33
N LEU A 75 -13.54 -18.01 -11.88
CA LEU A 75 -14.86 -17.77 -11.28
C LEU A 75 -15.73 -19.04 -11.26
N LEU A 76 -15.66 -19.90 -12.27
CA LEU A 76 -16.32 -21.21 -12.26
C LEU A 76 -15.76 -22.12 -11.17
N ALA A 77 -14.45 -22.11 -10.96
CA ALA A 77 -13.78 -22.87 -9.91
C ALA A 77 -13.83 -22.20 -8.52
N LYS A 78 -14.56 -21.09 -8.35
CA LYS A 78 -14.59 -20.28 -7.12
C LYS A 78 -14.81 -21.06 -5.83
N GLU A 79 -15.60 -22.12 -5.89
CA GLU A 79 -15.93 -22.93 -4.72
C GLU A 79 -14.76 -23.82 -4.30
N ARG A 80 -14.03 -24.36 -5.29
CA ARG A 80 -12.86 -25.23 -5.10
C ARG A 80 -11.64 -24.43 -4.67
N ILE A 81 -11.55 -23.16 -5.07
CA ILE A 81 -10.41 -22.30 -4.73
C ILE A 81 -10.29 -22.10 -3.22
N ARG A 82 -9.12 -22.42 -2.67
CA ARG A 82 -8.74 -22.22 -1.27
C ARG A 82 -7.29 -21.78 -1.17
N PHE A 83 -7.02 -20.88 -0.25
CA PHE A 83 -5.66 -20.49 0.09
C PHE A 83 -5.14 -21.42 1.18
N VAL A 84 -3.91 -21.87 1.03
CA VAL A 84 -3.22 -22.71 2.00
C VAL A 84 -2.01 -21.95 2.52
N ILE A 85 -2.00 -21.69 3.81
CA ILE A 85 -0.95 -20.99 4.53
C ILE A 85 -0.37 -21.99 5.53
N LYS A 86 0.73 -22.65 5.16
CA LYS A 86 1.46 -23.55 6.08
C LYS A 86 2.28 -22.75 7.08
N LYS A 87 2.88 -21.65 6.65
CA LYS A 87 3.68 -20.74 7.49
C LYS A 87 3.06 -19.35 7.56
N PRO A 88 2.10 -19.14 8.49
CA PRO A 88 1.53 -17.81 8.72
C PRO A 88 2.56 -16.80 9.24
N GLU A 89 3.70 -17.26 9.79
CA GLU A 89 4.82 -16.42 10.23
C GLU A 89 5.38 -15.49 9.13
N LEU A 90 5.36 -15.94 7.87
CA LEU A 90 5.75 -15.14 6.71
C LEU A 90 4.79 -13.96 6.46
N LEU A 91 3.56 -14.07 6.98
CA LEU A 91 2.52 -13.04 6.89
C LEU A 91 2.50 -12.15 8.15
N THR A 92 2.83 -12.71 9.32
CA THR A 92 2.78 -12.00 10.63
C THR A 92 3.99 -11.11 10.91
N LEU A 93 5.08 -11.19 10.16
CA LEU A 93 6.17 -10.16 10.20
C LEU A 93 5.65 -8.73 9.95
N THR A 94 4.38 -8.56 9.55
CA THR A 94 3.72 -7.26 9.35
C THR A 94 2.54 -6.98 10.30
N SER A 95 2.13 -7.88 11.20
CA SER A 95 1.02 -7.60 12.14
C SER A 95 0.94 -8.61 13.31
N PRO A 96 1.04 -8.16 14.57
CA PRO A 96 0.41 -8.85 15.68
C PRO A 96 -1.10 -8.55 15.73
N GLU A 97 -1.89 -9.63 15.81
CA GLU A 97 -3.36 -9.67 16.04
C GLU A 97 -3.77 -8.95 17.34
N VAL A 98 -5.01 -8.52 17.57
CA VAL A 98 -6.11 -9.34 18.14
C VAL A 98 -7.47 -8.61 18.04
N ILE A 99 -8.43 -9.28 17.40
CA ILE A 99 -9.89 -9.39 17.64
C ILE A 99 -10.72 -8.10 17.88
N GLN A 100 -11.68 -7.82 16.98
CA GLN A 100 -13.09 -7.57 17.36
C GLN A 100 -14.08 -7.78 16.18
N PRO A 101 -15.34 -8.18 16.45
CA PRO A 101 -16.29 -8.65 15.45
C PRO A 101 -17.13 -7.54 14.80
N ARG A 102 -17.25 -7.63 13.47
CA ARG A 102 -18.38 -7.23 12.60
C ARG A 102 -19.16 -5.94 12.95
N SER A 103 -18.89 -4.89 12.19
CA SER A 103 -19.91 -4.09 11.49
C SER A 103 -19.25 -3.41 10.27
N ASN A 104 -20.03 -3.19 9.21
CA ASN A 104 -19.58 -2.70 7.91
C ASN A 104 -18.68 -1.45 7.95
N THR A 105 -17.65 -1.44 7.11
CA THR A 105 -16.88 -0.27 6.58
C THR A 105 -16.61 0.91 7.52
N PRO A 106 -15.45 0.90 8.20
CA PRO A 106 -14.66 2.12 8.46
C PRO A 106 -13.15 1.99 8.17
N VAL A 107 -12.56 0.80 8.05
CA VAL A 107 -11.08 0.64 8.13
C VAL A 107 -10.32 1.16 6.89
N LYS A 108 -10.89 1.05 5.69
CA LYS A 108 -10.28 1.61 4.45
C LYS A 108 -10.37 3.14 4.43
N GLU A 109 -11.46 3.69 4.97
CA GLU A 109 -11.64 5.12 5.20
C GLU A 109 -10.64 5.59 6.26
N ASP A 110 -10.53 4.92 7.40
CA ASP A 110 -9.57 5.23 8.47
C ASP A 110 -8.11 5.17 7.99
N TRP A 111 -7.73 4.18 7.18
CA TRP A 111 -6.37 4.14 6.61
C TRP A 111 -6.13 5.28 5.61
N ASN A 112 -7.09 5.55 4.70
CA ASN A 112 -6.99 6.65 3.74
C ASN A 112 -7.01 8.03 4.43
N ILE A 113 -7.87 8.21 5.44
CA ILE A 113 -7.94 9.40 6.29
C ILE A 113 -6.63 9.54 7.07
N ARG A 114 -6.12 8.46 7.67
CA ARG A 114 -4.90 8.50 8.48
C ARG A 114 -3.66 8.75 7.63
N ILE A 115 -3.52 8.10 6.47
CA ILE A 115 -2.39 8.38 5.56
C ILE A 115 -2.48 9.78 4.97
N THR A 116 -3.67 10.27 4.63
CA THR A 116 -3.86 11.63 4.12
C THR A 116 -3.57 12.67 5.20
N LYS A 117 -4.05 12.45 6.43
CA LYS A 117 -3.76 13.30 7.59
C LYS A 117 -2.28 13.36 7.89
N LEU A 118 -1.60 12.21 7.93
CA LEU A 118 -0.16 12.13 8.17
C LEU A 118 0.65 12.78 7.03
N ARG A 119 0.26 12.58 5.77
CA ARG A 119 0.91 13.25 4.62
C ARG A 119 0.77 14.76 4.73
N LYS A 120 -0.43 15.26 5.02
CA LYS A 120 -0.69 16.69 5.23
C LYS A 120 0.13 17.23 6.40
N GLN A 121 0.16 16.51 7.52
CA GLN A 121 0.90 16.92 8.71
C GLN A 121 2.41 16.99 8.46
N VAL A 122 2.99 16.00 7.75
CA VAL A 122 4.40 16.04 7.34
C VAL A 122 4.66 17.18 6.34
N GLU A 123 3.75 17.40 5.39
CA GLU A 123 3.86 18.51 4.44
C GLU A 123 3.85 19.87 5.16
N GLU A 124 2.94 20.09 6.11
CA GLU A 124 2.89 21.30 6.93
C GLU A 124 4.17 21.49 7.76
N ILE A 125 4.71 20.42 8.35
CA ILE A 125 6.00 20.47 9.06
C ILE A 125 7.11 20.91 8.12
N PHE A 126 7.21 20.29 6.94
CA PHE A 126 8.26 20.62 5.97
C PHE A 126 8.12 22.04 5.46
N ASN A 127 6.91 22.47 5.11
CA ASN A 127 6.65 23.82 4.62
C ASN A 127 6.98 24.88 5.67
N THR A 128 6.63 24.62 6.93
CA THR A 128 6.94 25.52 8.05
C THR A 128 8.44 25.59 8.30
N LYS A 129 9.13 24.44 8.33
CA LYS A 129 10.59 24.39 8.56
C LYS A 129 11.38 25.00 7.40
N PHE A 130 10.90 24.83 6.17
CA PHE A 130 11.49 25.45 4.99
C PHE A 130 11.30 26.97 4.97
N ALA A 131 10.09 27.45 5.28
CA ALA A 131 9.84 28.88 5.46
C ALA A 131 10.76 29.50 6.52
N GLN A 132 10.91 28.83 7.66
CA GLN A 132 11.85 29.25 8.71
C GLN A 132 13.30 29.33 8.21
N ALA A 133 13.75 28.38 7.38
CA ALA A 133 15.08 28.40 6.79
C ALA A 133 15.27 29.53 5.77
N LEU A 134 14.19 29.96 5.11
CA LEU A 134 14.17 31.12 4.21
C LEU A 134 13.99 32.46 4.96
N GLY A 135 13.69 32.44 6.27
CA GLY A 135 13.35 33.63 7.04
C GLY A 135 11.94 34.17 6.78
N LEU A 136 11.03 33.33 6.27
CA LEU A 136 9.64 33.68 6.00
C LEU A 136 8.73 33.22 7.14
N SER A 137 7.74 34.04 7.50
CA SER A 137 6.73 33.70 8.52
C SER A 137 5.60 32.82 8.00
N GLU A 138 5.38 32.81 6.68
CA GLU A 138 4.31 32.03 6.05
C GLU A 138 4.85 30.68 5.55
N ALA A 139 4.11 29.59 5.78
CA ALA A 139 4.53 28.25 5.37
C ALA A 139 4.63 28.16 3.83
N VAL A 140 5.81 27.85 3.31
CA VAL A 140 6.08 27.78 1.87
C VAL A 140 6.17 26.34 1.42
N LYS A 141 5.50 26.02 0.30
CA LYS A 141 5.57 24.68 -0.28
C LYS A 141 7.01 24.32 -0.63
N VAL A 142 7.49 23.20 -0.10
CA VAL A 142 8.85 22.76 -0.37
C VAL A 142 9.01 22.26 -1.82
N PRO A 143 9.97 22.80 -2.60
CA PRO A 143 10.25 22.34 -3.95
C PRO A 143 11.15 21.08 -3.91
N TYR A 144 10.57 19.91 -3.62
CA TYR A 144 11.32 18.64 -3.54
C TYR A 144 12.27 18.37 -4.72
N PRO A 145 11.89 18.58 -6.00
CA PRO A 145 12.80 18.35 -7.12
C PRO A 145 14.05 19.23 -7.09
N VAL A 146 13.95 20.44 -6.55
CA VAL A 146 15.08 21.38 -6.48
C VAL A 146 16.08 20.94 -5.42
N PHE A 147 15.59 20.41 -4.29
CA PHE A 147 16.43 19.79 -3.25
C PHE A 147 17.09 18.50 -3.75
N GLU A 148 16.37 17.68 -4.52
CA GLU A 148 16.93 16.46 -5.11
C GLU A 148 18.03 16.77 -6.13
N SER A 149 17.87 17.83 -6.92
CA SER A 149 18.86 18.25 -7.92
C SER A 149 20.05 19.03 -7.34
N ASN A 150 19.94 19.60 -6.13
CA ASN A 150 20.98 20.46 -5.54
C ASN A 150 21.31 20.08 -4.08
N PRO A 151 21.75 18.83 -3.80
CA PRO A 151 22.00 18.37 -2.44
C PRO A 151 23.16 19.10 -1.73
N GLU A 152 24.07 19.74 -2.47
CA GLU A 152 25.19 20.49 -1.90
C GLU A 152 24.77 21.83 -1.26
N TYR A 153 23.71 22.45 -1.81
CA TYR A 153 23.23 23.77 -1.39
C TYR A 153 21.90 23.71 -0.62
N LEU A 154 21.06 22.72 -0.94
CA LEU A 154 19.71 22.56 -0.41
C LEU A 154 19.56 21.15 0.17
N TYR A 155 19.59 21.04 1.49
CA TYR A 155 19.44 19.76 2.16
C TYR A 155 18.66 19.87 3.46
N VAL A 156 18.25 18.72 3.99
CA VAL A 156 17.45 18.62 5.21
C VAL A 156 18.20 17.78 6.23
N GLU A 157 18.40 18.35 7.41
CA GLU A 157 19.05 17.69 8.55
C GLU A 157 18.01 17.24 9.58
N GLY A 158 18.39 16.26 10.40
CA GLY A 158 17.57 15.76 11.50
C GLY A 158 16.34 14.96 11.09
N LEU A 159 16.30 14.48 9.84
CA LEU A 159 15.37 13.44 9.43
C LEU A 159 15.62 12.14 10.21
N PRO A 160 14.60 11.30 10.44
CA PRO A 160 14.76 10.03 11.13
C PRO A 160 15.73 9.10 10.38
N GLU A 161 16.53 8.34 11.13
CA GLU A 161 17.54 7.43 10.58
C GLU A 161 16.93 6.45 9.57
N GLY A 162 17.52 6.39 8.37
CA GLY A 162 17.06 5.57 7.24
C GLY A 162 15.91 6.16 6.40
N ILE A 163 15.49 7.41 6.65
CA ILE A 163 14.46 8.09 5.86
C ILE A 163 15.09 9.18 4.99
N PRO A 164 15.11 9.02 3.64
CA PRO A 164 15.63 10.05 2.75
C PRO A 164 14.66 11.24 2.68
N PHE A 165 15.17 12.43 2.34
CA PHE A 165 14.31 13.57 2.04
C PHE A 165 13.57 13.35 0.71
N ARG A 166 12.25 13.18 0.77
CA ARG A 166 11.33 13.01 -0.38
C ARG A 166 9.95 13.56 -0.03
N SER A 167 9.11 13.70 -1.05
CA SER A 167 7.70 14.06 -0.89
C SER A 167 6.96 13.05 0.01
N PRO A 168 6.08 13.49 0.94
CA PRO A 168 5.35 12.63 1.85
C PRO A 168 4.47 11.59 1.16
N THR A 169 4.14 11.81 -0.12
CA THR A 169 3.40 10.83 -0.95
C THR A 169 4.18 9.52 -1.15
N TRP A 170 5.52 9.56 -1.08
CA TRP A 170 6.40 8.39 -1.19
C TRP A 170 6.46 7.52 0.07
N PHE A 171 5.94 8.01 1.20
CA PHE A 171 6.02 7.32 2.47
C PHE A 171 4.69 6.68 2.87
N GLY A 172 4.77 5.48 3.44
CA GLY A 172 3.66 4.86 4.17
C GLY A 172 3.53 5.40 5.60
N ILE A 173 2.39 5.13 6.23
CA ILE A 173 2.06 5.51 7.62
C ILE A 173 3.23 5.39 8.61
N PRO A 174 3.95 4.26 8.74
CA PRO A 174 5.00 4.13 9.76
C PRO A 174 6.18 5.09 9.55
N ARG A 175 6.52 5.41 8.30
CA ARG A 175 7.56 6.40 7.99
C ARG A 175 7.07 7.82 8.27
N LEU A 176 5.83 8.13 7.88
CA LEU A 176 5.22 9.43 8.17
C LEU A 176 5.13 9.70 9.68
N GLU A 177 4.70 8.71 10.49
CA GLU A 177 4.65 8.85 11.95
C GLU A 177 6.04 9.07 12.55
N ARG A 178 7.10 8.41 12.04
CA ARG A 178 8.47 8.68 12.47
C ARG A 178 8.92 10.10 12.15
N ILE A 179 8.56 10.62 10.97
CA ILE A 179 8.87 12.01 10.58
C ILE A 179 8.12 13.00 11.49
N VAL A 180 6.82 12.79 11.73
CA VAL A 180 6.02 13.65 12.62
C VAL A 180 6.60 13.65 14.04
N ARG A 181 6.93 12.48 14.59
CA ARG A 181 7.52 12.36 15.94
C ARG A 181 8.92 12.97 16.03
N GLY A 182 9.69 12.90 14.94
CA GLY A 182 11.02 13.50 14.83
C GLY A 182 11.03 14.96 14.39
N SER A 183 9.86 15.56 14.14
CA SER A 183 9.72 16.87 13.47
C SER A 183 10.48 18.01 14.12
N SER A 184 10.63 17.99 15.45
CA SER A 184 11.40 18.99 16.20
C SER A 184 12.87 19.02 15.82
N LYS A 185 13.43 17.90 15.37
CA LYS A 185 14.84 17.78 14.94
C LYS A 185 15.04 18.17 13.47
N ILE A 186 13.96 18.22 12.69
CA ILE A 186 14.03 18.47 11.25
C ILE A 186 14.35 19.94 10.99
N LYS A 187 15.41 20.18 10.22
CA LYS A 187 15.87 21.51 9.84
C LYS A 187 16.19 21.55 8.36
N PHE A 188 15.65 22.56 7.68
CA PHE A 188 16.03 22.84 6.30
C PHE A 188 17.27 23.72 6.28
N VAL A 189 18.22 23.39 5.42
CA VAL A 189 19.43 24.16 5.19
C VAL A 189 19.39 24.68 3.77
N VAL A 190 19.42 26.00 3.65
CA VAL A 190 19.48 26.72 2.38
C VAL A 190 20.77 27.52 2.38
N LYS A 191 21.80 26.99 1.70
CA LYS A 191 23.05 27.71 1.48
C LYS A 191 22.87 28.62 0.27
N LYS A 192 23.23 29.89 0.44
CA LYS A 192 23.34 30.87 -0.66
C LYS A 192 24.67 30.71 -1.37
#